data_AF-A0AAN4WXY1-F1
#
_entry.id   AF-A0AAN4WXY1-F1
#
_cell.length_a   1.000
_cell.length_b   1.000
_cell.length_c   1.000
_cell.angle_alpha   90.00
_cell.angle_beta   90.00
_cell.angle_gamma   90.00
#
_symmetry.space_group_name_H-M   'P 1'
#
loop_
_entity.id
_entity.type
_entity.pdbx_description
1 polymer ?
#
loop_
_entity_poly.entity_id
_entity_poly.type
_entity_poly.pdbx_seq_one_letter_code
_entity_poly.pdbx_strand_id
1 'polypeptide(L)'
;MSFLGVPNFWEGPRTVHFLEQIMGEYESFNQALIECVKVAGGSKVVGHKLWPEKAVDAAQRHLLACLNEDKPERLSPEHLLMLLRLARDKGCMAGIDFMLSELSCAPAQPIEPKDEMAELQRAFIESVNVQAKLAERMERAAGRVSMRAVV
;
A
#
# COMPACT_ATOMS: atom_id res chain seq x y z
N MET A 1 19.43 18.16 -21.34
CA MET A 1 19.66 18.51 -19.92
C MET A 1 18.83 17.57 -19.09
N SER A 2 19.49 16.56 -18.55
CA SER A 2 18.92 15.39 -17.87
C SER A 2 18.54 15.76 -16.44
N PHE A 3 17.31 15.44 -16.05
CA PHE A 3 16.83 15.55 -14.68
C PHE A 3 17.62 14.59 -13.79
N LEU A 4 18.32 15.12 -12.79
CA LEU A 4 19.09 14.36 -11.81
C LEU A 4 18.17 13.85 -10.68
N GLY A 5 18.19 12.54 -10.42
CA GLY A 5 18.44 12.06 -9.06
C GLY A 5 17.29 11.58 -8.18
N VAL A 6 16.23 10.97 -8.71
CA VAL A 6 15.41 10.03 -7.91
C VAL A 6 15.92 8.62 -8.21
N PRO A 7 16.30 7.80 -7.21
CA PRO A 7 16.63 6.41 -7.49
C PRO A 7 15.38 5.72 -8.05
N ASN A 8 15.44 5.30 -9.32
CA ASN A 8 14.44 4.42 -9.91
C ASN A 8 14.47 3.09 -9.14
N PHE A 9 13.61 2.97 -8.13
CA PHE A 9 13.34 1.73 -7.39
C PHE A 9 12.84 0.59 -8.32
N TRP A 10 12.54 0.92 -9.58
CA TRP A 10 11.94 0.06 -10.59
C TRP A 10 12.95 -0.63 -11.53
N GLU A 11 14.24 -0.34 -11.45
CA GLU A 11 15.25 -0.91 -12.36
C GLU A 11 16.11 -1.98 -11.66
N GLY A 12 15.62 -3.23 -11.63
CA GLY A 12 16.42 -4.39 -11.28
C GLY A 12 15.78 -5.71 -11.72
N PRO A 13 16.56 -6.75 -12.09
CA PRO A 13 16.03 -8.07 -12.46
C PRO A 13 15.37 -8.82 -11.30
N ARG A 14 15.39 -8.27 -10.07
CA ARG A 14 14.73 -8.84 -8.89
C ARG A 14 13.28 -8.40 -8.70
N THR A 15 12.86 -7.25 -9.26
CA THR A 15 11.46 -6.77 -9.16
C THR A 15 10.53 -7.49 -10.14
N VAL A 16 11.02 -7.84 -11.34
CA VAL A 16 10.24 -8.62 -12.32
C VAL A 16 9.94 -10.03 -11.82
N HIS A 17 10.91 -10.70 -11.17
CA HIS A 17 10.66 -12.00 -10.55
C HIS A 17 9.78 -11.92 -9.30
N PHE A 18 9.82 -10.83 -8.53
CA PHE A 18 8.93 -10.64 -7.38
C PHE A 18 7.48 -10.32 -7.80
N LEU A 19 7.30 -9.65 -8.94
CA LEU A 19 5.98 -9.41 -9.55
C LEU A 19 5.44 -10.65 -10.26
N GLU A 20 6.28 -11.43 -10.97
CA GLU A 20 5.90 -12.73 -11.53
C GLU A 20 5.55 -13.76 -10.45
N GLN A 21 6.24 -13.73 -9.30
CA GLN A 21 6.07 -14.74 -8.25
C GLN A 21 4.92 -14.42 -7.27
N ILE A 22 4.34 -13.22 -7.31
CA ILE A 22 3.18 -12.80 -6.50
C ILE A 22 1.86 -12.87 -7.27
N MET A 23 1.91 -12.90 -8.62
CA MET A 23 0.77 -13.30 -9.45
C MET A 23 0.59 -14.81 -9.35
N GLY A 24 0.16 -15.30 -8.19
CA GLY A 24 -0.38 -16.66 -8.11
C GLY A 24 -1.48 -16.78 -9.14
N GLU A 25 -1.35 -17.70 -10.09
CA GLU A 25 -2.41 -18.05 -11.03
C GLU A 25 -3.52 -18.74 -10.23
N TYR A 26 -4.36 -17.94 -9.57
CA TYR A 26 -5.56 -18.45 -8.92
C TYR A 26 -6.58 -18.74 -10.02
N GLU A 27 -7.10 -19.96 -10.05
CA GLU A 27 -8.11 -20.37 -11.02
C GLU A 27 -9.49 -19.80 -10.64
N SER A 28 -9.65 -19.35 -9.39
CA SER A 28 -10.88 -18.76 -8.90
C SER A 28 -10.66 -17.73 -7.81
N PHE A 29 -11.68 -16.89 -7.60
CA PHE A 29 -11.65 -15.89 -6.54
C PHE A 29 -11.52 -16.53 -5.16
N ASN A 30 -12.19 -17.67 -4.95
CA ASN A 30 -12.15 -18.38 -3.68
C ASN A 30 -10.73 -18.90 -3.37
N GLN A 31 -9.97 -19.36 -4.37
CA GLN A 31 -8.56 -19.74 -4.17
C GLN A 31 -7.71 -18.54 -3.72
N ALA A 32 -7.90 -17.38 -4.35
CA ALA A 32 -7.21 -16.15 -3.95
C ALA A 32 -7.58 -15.72 -2.51
N LEU A 33 -8.86 -15.85 -2.14
CA LEU A 33 -9.33 -15.54 -0.78
C LEU A 33 -8.82 -16.53 0.26
N ILE A 34 -8.68 -17.81 -0.08
CA ILE A 34 -8.05 -18.81 0.80
C ILE A 34 -6.62 -18.41 1.13
N GLU A 35 -5.86 -17.91 0.15
CA GLU A 35 -4.50 -17.42 0.40
C GLU A 35 -4.51 -16.19 1.31
N CYS A 36 -5.42 -15.23 1.07
CA CYS A 36 -5.63 -14.09 1.96
C CYS A 36 -5.90 -14.54 3.40
N VAL A 37 -6.72 -15.57 3.60
CA VAL A 37 -7.04 -16.12 4.94
C VAL A 37 -5.82 -16.76 5.59
N LYS A 38 -5.02 -17.53 4.84
CA LYS A 38 -3.79 -18.14 5.38
C LYS A 38 -2.83 -17.08 5.88
N VAL A 39 -2.53 -16.07 5.05
CA VAL A 39 -1.59 -14.99 5.39
C VAL A 39 -2.12 -14.11 6.51
N ALA A 40 -3.43 -13.87 6.58
CA ALA A 40 -4.08 -13.08 7.64
C ALA A 40 -4.12 -13.78 9.02
N GLY A 41 -3.63 -15.02 9.15
CA GLY A 41 -3.54 -15.75 10.42
C GLY A 41 -4.43 -16.99 10.53
N GLY A 42 -5.01 -17.45 9.41
CA GLY A 42 -5.78 -18.68 9.32
C GLY A 42 -7.27 -18.54 9.67
N SER A 43 -8.04 -19.56 9.30
CA SER A 43 -9.52 -19.50 9.31
C SER A 43 -10.15 -19.32 10.69
N LYS A 44 -9.50 -19.77 11.78
CA LYS A 44 -9.98 -19.52 13.15
C LYS A 44 -9.90 -18.06 13.54
N VAL A 45 -8.73 -17.45 13.30
CA VAL A 45 -8.47 -16.04 13.65
C VAL A 45 -9.33 -15.13 12.77
N VAL A 46 -9.30 -15.36 11.46
CA VAL A 46 -10.06 -14.56 10.50
C VAL A 46 -11.55 -14.75 10.70
N GLY A 47 -12.03 -16.00 10.85
CA GLY A 47 -13.45 -16.27 11.05
C GLY A 47 -14.02 -15.52 12.26
N HIS A 48 -13.35 -15.57 13.41
CA HIS A 48 -13.82 -14.86 14.60
C HIS A 48 -13.69 -13.33 14.49
N LYS A 49 -12.77 -12.81 13.66
CA LYS A 49 -12.71 -11.37 13.36
C LYS A 49 -13.88 -10.92 12.48
N LEU A 50 -14.29 -11.75 11.51
CA LEU A 50 -15.41 -11.44 10.60
C LEU A 50 -16.76 -11.53 11.32
N TRP A 51 -16.92 -12.50 12.21
CA TRP A 51 -18.14 -12.72 13.00
C TRP A 51 -17.82 -12.81 14.49
N PRO A 52 -17.49 -11.68 15.16
CA PRO A 52 -17.13 -11.66 16.57
C PRO A 52 -18.28 -12.12 17.49
N GLU A 53 -19.52 -12.01 17.03
CA GLU A 53 -20.72 -12.47 17.73
C GLU A 53 -20.86 -14.00 17.73
N LYS A 54 -20.11 -14.72 16.88
CA LYS A 54 -20.10 -16.19 16.84
C LYS A 54 -18.96 -16.74 17.68
N ALA A 55 -19.20 -17.90 18.29
CA ALA A 55 -18.13 -18.70 18.87
C ALA A 55 -17.07 -19.03 17.81
N VAL A 56 -15.79 -19.08 18.21
CA VAL A 56 -14.63 -19.22 17.29
C VAL A 56 -14.81 -20.37 16.29
N ASP A 57 -15.21 -21.57 16.75
CA ASP A 57 -15.39 -22.72 15.86
C ASP A 57 -16.59 -22.57 14.92
N ALA A 58 -17.67 -21.90 15.36
CA ALA A 58 -18.83 -21.64 14.52
C ALA A 58 -18.47 -20.61 13.43
N ALA A 59 -17.73 -19.57 13.78
CA ALA A 59 -17.23 -18.56 12.85
C ALA A 59 -16.26 -19.17 11.82
N GLN A 60 -15.34 -20.03 12.28
CA GLN A 60 -14.42 -20.75 11.40
C GLN A 60 -15.18 -21.62 10.38
N ARG A 61 -16.13 -22.44 10.83
CA ARG A 61 -16.91 -23.31 9.93
C ARG A 61 -17.70 -22.50 8.91
N HIS A 62 -18.26 -21.36 9.33
CA HIS A 62 -18.99 -20.48 8.43
C HIS A 62 -18.05 -19.86 7.38
N LEU A 63 -16.87 -19.38 7.77
CA LEU A 63 -15.85 -18.89 6.83
C LEU A 63 -15.47 -19.96 5.80
N LEU A 64 -15.17 -21.18 6.26
CA LEU A 64 -14.83 -22.29 5.37
C LEU A 64 -15.99 -22.67 4.44
N ALA A 65 -17.23 -22.47 4.88
CA ALA A 65 -18.38 -22.66 4.01
C ALA A 65 -18.46 -21.57 2.92
N CYS A 66 -18.24 -20.31 3.28
CA CYS A 66 -18.20 -19.19 2.32
C CYS A 66 -17.10 -19.32 1.26
N LEU A 67 -15.96 -19.94 1.63
CA LEU A 67 -14.82 -20.15 0.73
C LEU A 67 -14.94 -21.42 -0.13
N ASN A 68 -15.97 -22.24 0.11
CA ASN A 68 -16.23 -23.41 -0.71
C ASN A 68 -17.24 -23.05 -1.82
N GLU A 69 -16.84 -23.22 -3.08
CA GLU A 69 -17.68 -22.88 -4.24
C GLU A 69 -18.93 -23.76 -4.34
N ASP A 70 -18.84 -25.02 -3.91
CA ASP A 70 -19.95 -25.99 -3.91
C ASP A 70 -21.03 -25.69 -2.87
N LYS A 71 -20.75 -24.73 -1.97
CA LYS A 71 -21.66 -24.35 -0.89
C LYS A 71 -22.38 -23.03 -1.22
N PRO A 72 -23.62 -22.85 -0.75
CA PRO A 72 -24.39 -21.63 -1.03
C PRO A 72 -23.93 -20.42 -0.21
N GLU A 73 -23.22 -20.61 0.90
CA GLU A 73 -22.73 -19.51 1.73
C GLU A 73 -21.74 -18.64 0.94
N ARG A 74 -21.84 -17.32 1.12
CA ARG A 74 -20.98 -16.33 0.46
C ARG A 74 -20.59 -15.25 1.46
N LEU A 75 -19.42 -14.64 1.26
CA LEU A 75 -19.03 -13.46 2.01
C LEU A 75 -19.88 -12.27 1.55
N SER A 76 -20.37 -11.47 2.49
CA SER A 76 -20.91 -10.15 2.13
C SER A 76 -19.77 -9.20 1.72
N PRO A 77 -20.06 -8.11 1.00
CA PRO A 77 -19.05 -7.12 0.62
C PRO A 77 -18.23 -6.58 1.80
N GLU A 78 -18.85 -6.40 2.97
CA GLU A 78 -18.19 -5.92 4.19
C GLU A 78 -17.18 -6.94 4.73
N HIS A 79 -17.55 -8.22 4.77
CA HIS A 79 -16.65 -9.29 5.18
C HIS A 79 -15.48 -9.44 4.21
N LEU A 80 -15.76 -9.32 2.91
CA LEU A 80 -14.73 -9.36 1.88
C LEU A 80 -13.73 -8.20 2.06
N LEU A 81 -14.22 -6.97 2.21
CA LEU A 81 -13.36 -5.80 2.43
C LEU A 81 -12.51 -5.95 3.71
N MET A 82 -13.10 -6.47 4.80
CA MET A 82 -12.36 -6.71 6.03
C MET A 82 -11.26 -7.76 5.84
N LEU A 83 -11.55 -8.88 5.16
CA LEU A 83 -10.56 -9.90 4.83
C LEU A 83 -9.40 -9.33 4.01
N LEU A 84 -9.71 -8.57 2.95
CA LEU A 84 -8.69 -7.95 2.10
C LEU A 84 -7.84 -6.94 2.88
N ARG A 85 -8.41 -6.19 3.83
CA ARG A 85 -7.64 -5.32 4.73
C ARG A 85 -6.70 -6.12 5.61
N LEU A 86 -7.19 -7.18 6.24
CA LEU A 86 -6.36 -8.06 7.10
C LEU A 86 -5.21 -8.71 6.33
N ALA A 87 -5.46 -9.11 5.07
CA ALA A 87 -4.42 -9.65 4.19
C ALA A 87 -3.42 -8.57 3.75
N ARG A 88 -3.89 -7.38 3.39
CA ARG A 88 -3.04 -6.23 3.02
C ARG A 88 -2.10 -5.83 4.15
N ASP A 89 -2.58 -5.81 5.39
CA ASP A 89 -1.76 -5.51 6.57
C ASP A 89 -0.63 -6.52 6.78
N LYS A 90 -0.70 -7.67 6.10
CA LYS A 90 0.32 -8.71 6.05
C LYS A 90 1.07 -8.76 4.72
N GLY A 91 0.87 -7.78 3.85
CA GLY A 91 1.53 -7.67 2.55
C GLY A 91 0.93 -8.57 1.46
N CYS A 92 -0.27 -9.13 1.66
CA CYS A 92 -0.95 -9.97 0.68
C CYS A 92 -2.03 -9.18 -0.06
N MET A 93 -1.95 -9.13 -1.39
CA MET A 93 -2.93 -8.46 -2.27
C MET A 93 -3.65 -9.43 -3.22
N ALA A 94 -3.43 -10.74 -3.08
CA ALA A 94 -3.97 -11.78 -3.95
C ALA A 94 -5.46 -11.60 -4.30
N GLY A 95 -6.31 -11.32 -3.31
CA GLY A 95 -7.75 -11.15 -3.55
C GLY A 95 -8.10 -9.89 -4.36
N ILE A 96 -7.45 -8.74 -4.10
CA ILE A 96 -7.72 -7.53 -4.89
C ILE A 96 -7.13 -7.65 -6.30
N ASP A 97 -5.94 -8.24 -6.42
CA ASP A 97 -5.28 -8.44 -7.71
C ASP A 97 -6.10 -9.38 -8.62
N PHE A 98 -6.68 -10.44 -8.06
CA PHE A 98 -7.62 -11.31 -8.79
C PHE A 98 -8.84 -10.53 -9.31
N MET A 99 -9.46 -9.70 -8.47
CA MET A 99 -10.62 -8.90 -8.92
C MET A 99 -10.23 -7.90 -10.03
N LEU A 100 -9.05 -7.28 -9.91
CA LEU A 100 -8.57 -6.35 -10.93
C LEU A 100 -8.24 -7.07 -12.23
N SER A 101 -7.65 -8.27 -12.19
CA SER A 101 -7.38 -9.06 -13.39
C SER A 101 -8.65 -9.49 -14.11
N GLU A 102 -9.67 -9.95 -13.38
CA GLU A 102 -10.98 -10.30 -13.95
C GLU A 102 -11.66 -9.10 -14.63
N LEU A 103 -11.43 -7.90 -14.10
CA LEU A 103 -11.94 -6.65 -14.66
C LEU A 103 -11.02 -6.04 -15.74
N SER A 104 -9.96 -6.74 -16.14
CA SER A 104 -8.93 -6.24 -17.06
C SER A 104 -8.36 -4.88 -16.63
N CYS A 105 -8.26 -4.66 -15.32
CA CYS A 105 -7.69 -3.47 -14.69
C CYS A 105 -6.21 -3.69 -14.36
N ALA A 106 -5.47 -2.59 -14.22
CA ALA A 106 -4.10 -2.64 -13.74
C ALA A 106 -4.03 -3.22 -12.31
N PRO A 107 -2.93 -3.91 -11.94
CA PRO A 107 -2.77 -4.52 -10.62
C PRO A 107 -2.81 -3.48 -9.50
N ALA A 108 -3.18 -3.91 -8.29
CA ALA A 108 -3.34 -3.00 -7.16
C ALA A 108 -2.00 -2.33 -6.85
N GLN A 109 -1.99 -1.00 -6.85
CA GLN A 109 -0.85 -0.22 -6.37
C GLN A 109 -1.14 0.19 -4.93
N PRO A 110 -0.42 -0.36 -3.93
CA PRO A 110 -0.51 0.11 -2.57
C PRO A 110 -0.29 1.63 -2.54
N ILE A 111 -1.34 2.37 -2.21
CA ILE A 111 -1.18 3.76 -1.86
C ILE A 111 -0.64 3.73 -0.42
N GLU A 112 0.55 4.29 -0.23
CA GLU A 112 1.05 4.61 1.10
C GLU A 112 -0.06 5.41 1.80
N PRO A 113 -0.49 5.06 3.01
CA PRO A 113 -1.35 5.94 3.79
C PRO A 113 -0.71 7.33 3.71
N LYS A 114 -1.46 8.36 3.30
CA LYS A 114 -0.94 9.73 3.30
C LYS A 114 -0.46 10.01 4.71
N ASP A 115 0.83 9.89 4.91
CA ASP A 115 1.45 10.24 6.17
C ASP A 115 1.51 11.76 6.16
N GLU A 116 0.49 12.39 6.77
CA GLU A 116 0.42 13.84 6.92
C GLU A 116 1.74 14.37 7.51
N MET A 117 2.42 13.59 8.36
CA MET A 117 3.74 13.93 8.88
C MET A 117 4.80 13.95 7.78
N ALA A 118 4.81 12.97 6.86
CA ALA A 118 5.76 12.92 5.76
C ALA A 118 5.52 14.05 4.73
N GLU A 119 4.26 14.42 4.47
CA GLU A 119 3.92 15.60 3.66
C GLU A 119 4.42 16.89 4.33
N LEU A 120 4.15 17.06 5.63
CA LEU A 120 4.63 18.21 6.41
C LEU A 120 6.16 18.28 6.48
N GLN A 121 6.85 17.15 6.61
CA GLN A 121 8.31 17.07 6.61
C GLN A 121 8.90 17.51 5.26
N ARG A 122 8.32 17.07 4.14
CA ARG A 122 8.74 17.51 2.79
C ARG A 122 8.53 19.02 2.63
N ALA A 123 7.36 19.53 3.03
CA ALA A 123 7.05 20.96 2.98
C ALA A 123 8.00 21.79 3.86
N PHE A 124 8.38 21.28 5.03
CA PHE A 124 9.34 21.94 5.92
C PHE A 124 10.74 22.02 5.29
N ILE A 125 11.26 20.92 4.74
CA ILE A 125 12.57 20.88 4.07
C ILE A 125 12.61 21.88 2.91
N GLU A 126 11.55 21.95 2.12
CA GLU A 126 11.43 22.92 1.03
C GLU A 126 11.47 24.38 1.55
N SER A 127 10.71 24.68 2.60
CA SER A 127 10.71 26.00 3.25
C SER A 127 12.09 26.40 3.76
N VAL A 128 12.81 25.48 4.42
CA VAL A 128 14.18 25.73 4.91
C VAL A 128 15.13 26.02 3.76
N ASN A 129 15.05 25.28 2.66
CA ASN A 129 15.89 25.51 1.47
C ASN A 129 15.61 26.88 0.83
N VAL A 130 14.35 27.30 0.79
CA VAL A 130 13.97 28.63 0.29
C VAL A 130 14.51 29.72 1.21
N GLN A 131 14.41 29.55 2.53
CA GLN A 131 14.95 30.50 3.51
C GLN A 131 16.48 30.61 3.41
N ALA A 132 17.20 29.51 3.26
CA ALA A 132 18.66 29.51 3.08
C ALA A 132 19.07 30.30 1.82
N LYS A 133 18.38 30.09 0.69
CA LYS A 133 18.62 30.85 -0.55
C LYS A 133 18.31 32.34 -0.40
N LEU A 134 17.29 32.70 0.37
CA LEU A 134 16.96 34.10 0.65
C LEU A 134 18.05 34.76 1.52
N ALA A 135 18.53 34.06 2.55
CA ALA A 135 19.63 34.53 3.39
C ALA A 135 20.90 34.81 2.58
N GLU A 136 21.33 33.88 1.71
CA GLU A 136 22.49 34.09 0.84
C GLU A 136 22.33 35.31 -0.08
N ARG A 137 21.12 35.57 -0.57
CA ARG A 137 20.83 36.75 -1.42
C ARG A 137 20.90 38.04 -0.61
N MET A 138 20.43 38.02 0.63
CA MET A 138 20.52 39.16 1.54
C MET A 138 21.97 39.48 1.90
N GLU A 139 22.79 38.47 2.19
CA GLU A 139 24.23 38.65 2.45
C GLU A 139 24.95 39.26 1.25
N ARG A 140 24.69 38.74 0.05
CA ARG A 140 25.23 39.29 -1.20
C ARG A 140 24.78 40.72 -1.46
N ALA A 141 23.53 41.07 -1.14
CA ALA A 141 23.02 42.42 -1.29
C ALA A 141 23.61 43.39 -0.26
N ALA A 142 23.72 42.98 1.01
CA ALA A 142 24.31 43.75 2.09
C ALA A 142 25.80 44.03 1.84
N GLY A 143 26.56 43.03 1.36
CA GLY A 143 27.96 43.20 0.98
C GLY A 143 28.16 44.20 -0.17
N ARG A 144 27.23 44.27 -1.12
CA ARG A 144 27.25 45.25 -2.23
C ARG A 144 26.96 46.68 -1.76
N VAL A 145 26.10 46.86 -0.77
CA VAL A 145 25.81 48.19 -0.18
C VAL A 145 27.04 48.70 0.59
N SER A 146 27.73 47.83 1.32
CA SER A 146 28.96 48.20 2.06
C SER A 146 30.10 48.65 1.13
N MET A 147 30.29 48.01 -0.03
CA MET A 147 31.37 48.39 -0.97
C MET A 147 31.12 49.72 -1.69
N ARG A 148 29.87 50.15 -1.83
CA ARG A 148 29.50 51.41 -2.51
C ARG A 148 29.67 52.65 -1.63
N ALA A 149 29.82 52.48 -0.32
CA ALA A 149 30.05 53.56 0.65
C ALA A 149 31.54 53.88 0.89
N VAL A 150 32.46 53.11 0.32
CA VAL A 150 33.92 53.21 0.54
C VAL A 150 34.67 53.75 -0.70
N VAL A 151 33.94 54.17 -1.75
CA VAL A 151 34.49 54.78 -2.98
C VAL A 151 34.15 56.27 -3.02
#